data_AF-A0A8X6T224-F1
#
_entry.id   AF-A0A8X6T224-F1
#
_cell.length_a   1.000
_cell.length_b   1.000
_cell.length_c   1.000
_cell.angle_alpha   90.00
_cell.angle_beta   90.00
_cell.angle_gamma   90.00
#
_symmetry.space_group_name_H-M   'P 1'
#
loop_
_entity.id
_entity.type
_entity.pdbx_description
1 polymer ?
#
loop_
_entity_poly.entity_id
_entity_poly.type
_entity_poly.pdbx_seq_one_letter_code
_entity_poly.pdbx_strand_id
1 'polypeptide(L)'
;MSGGHFSHGQHESNCGPNEREAECIDSCNTCEVTICEEICRQGCACISGYKRDSFGNCIPAGQCRGRTSIQGRNSGLLGGLIRSTCPNDEKCITYCRRRNISYGICLGPRKEFCNCYSSVPEP
;
A
#
# COMPACT_ATOMS: atom_id res chain seq x y z
N MET A 1 -52.46 -0.15 -8.33
CA MET A 1 -52.41 -0.01 -6.86
C MET A 1 -52.39 -1.41 -6.28
N SER A 2 -51.31 -1.80 -5.61
CA SER A 2 -51.29 -2.80 -4.54
C SER A 2 -49.98 -2.62 -3.80
N GLY A 3 -50.07 -1.92 -2.67
CA GLY A 3 -49.09 -1.96 -1.61
C GLY A 3 -49.48 -2.97 -0.54
N GLY A 4 -48.56 -3.20 0.39
CA GLY A 4 -48.71 -4.05 1.58
C GLY A 4 -47.68 -5.19 1.56
N HIS A 5 -46.91 -5.47 2.60
CA HIS A 5 -46.82 -4.91 3.95
C HIS A 5 -45.47 -5.37 4.54
N PHE A 6 -44.83 -4.51 5.32
CA PHE A 6 -43.52 -4.70 5.94
C PHE A 6 -43.53 -5.82 7.00
N SER A 7 -42.49 -6.65 7.01
CA SER A 7 -42.05 -7.41 8.19
C SER A 7 -40.53 -7.31 8.32
N HIS A 8 -40.10 -6.74 9.43
CA HIS A 8 -38.71 -6.59 9.84
C HIS A 8 -38.01 -7.94 10.06
N GLY A 9 -36.78 -8.04 9.55
CA GLY A 9 -35.72 -8.84 10.15
C GLY A 9 -35.56 -10.27 9.62
N GLN A 10 -34.62 -10.46 8.68
CA GLN A 10 -33.37 -11.15 9.00
C GLN A 10 -32.20 -10.41 8.34
N HIS A 11 -31.36 -9.82 9.19
CA HIS A 11 -30.03 -9.31 8.86
C HIS A 11 -29.15 -10.51 8.48
N GLU A 12 -29.23 -10.97 7.24
CA GLU A 12 -28.17 -11.76 6.66
C GLU A 12 -27.40 -10.79 5.78
N SER A 13 -26.30 -10.24 6.31
CA SER A 13 -25.37 -9.50 5.47
C SER A 13 -24.92 -10.46 4.37
N ASN A 14 -25.54 -10.35 3.18
CA ASN A 14 -25.30 -11.20 1.99
C ASN A 14 -23.88 -11.07 1.44
N CYS A 15 -23.10 -10.20 2.04
CA CYS A 15 -21.72 -9.98 1.68
C CYS A 15 -20.81 -10.99 2.35
N GLY A 16 -19.71 -11.31 1.67
CA GLY A 16 -18.72 -12.23 2.16
C GLY A 16 -17.97 -11.71 3.39
N PRO A 17 -16.99 -12.49 3.89
CA PRO A 17 -16.13 -12.06 4.98
C PRO A 17 -15.44 -10.73 4.67
N ASN A 18 -15.40 -9.84 5.67
CA ASN A 18 -14.81 -8.50 5.57
C ASN A 18 -15.48 -7.58 4.54
N GLU A 19 -16.77 -7.79 4.31
CA GLU A 19 -17.59 -6.93 3.48
C GLU A 19 -18.80 -6.39 4.24
N ARG A 20 -19.35 -5.29 3.73
CA ARG A 20 -20.60 -4.71 4.18
C ARG A 20 -21.43 -4.31 2.97
N GLU A 21 -22.74 -4.30 3.15
CA GLU A 21 -23.63 -3.67 2.18
C GLU A 21 -23.36 -2.16 2.12
N ALA A 22 -23.26 -1.63 0.92
CA ALA A 22 -23.05 -0.23 0.63
C ALA A 22 -24.00 0.19 -0.48
N GLU A 23 -24.63 1.35 -0.33
CA GLU A 23 -25.42 1.99 -1.40
C GLU A 23 -24.53 2.42 -2.58
N CYS A 24 -23.25 2.65 -2.30
CA CYS A 24 -22.24 3.04 -3.26
C CYS A 24 -20.94 2.27 -3.01
N ILE A 25 -20.63 1.29 -3.85
CA ILE A 25 -19.36 0.54 -3.78
C ILE A 25 -18.24 1.38 -4.38
N ASP A 26 -17.14 1.50 -3.65
CA ASP A 26 -15.88 2.02 -4.18
C ASP A 26 -15.22 0.97 -5.09
N SER A 27 -15.40 1.11 -6.40
CA SER A 27 -14.80 0.24 -7.42
C SER A 27 -13.28 0.37 -7.50
N CYS A 28 -12.70 1.44 -6.93
CA CYS A 28 -11.27 1.65 -6.82
C CYS A 28 -10.67 0.99 -5.58
N ASN A 29 -11.48 0.45 -4.66
CA ASN A 29 -11.00 -0.21 -3.45
C ASN A 29 -10.53 -1.66 -3.70
N THR A 30 -9.62 -1.81 -4.66
CA THR A 30 -8.99 -3.09 -5.03
C THR A 30 -7.49 -3.06 -4.70
N CYS A 31 -6.85 -4.23 -4.76
CA CYS A 31 -5.41 -4.37 -4.61
C CYS A 31 -4.63 -3.95 -5.87
N GLU A 32 -5.28 -3.87 -7.03
CA GLU A 32 -4.66 -3.54 -8.30
C GLU A 32 -4.86 -2.06 -8.64
N VAL A 33 -3.82 -1.43 -9.18
CA VAL A 33 -3.96 -0.06 -9.71
C VAL A 33 -4.59 -0.18 -11.09
N THR A 34 -5.91 -0.07 -11.15
CA THR A 34 -6.69 -0.05 -12.39
C THR A 34 -7.37 1.30 -12.58
N ILE A 35 -7.72 1.62 -13.82
CA ILE A 35 -8.63 2.73 -14.11
C ILE A 35 -10.01 2.27 -13.64
N CYS A 36 -10.52 2.93 -12.60
CA CYS A 36 -11.85 2.68 -12.08
C CYS A 36 -12.79 3.81 -12.52
N GLU A 37 -14.00 3.43 -12.93
CA GLU A 37 -15.07 4.40 -13.20
C GLU A 37 -15.76 4.74 -11.88
N GLU A 38 -16.04 6.02 -11.63
CA GLU A 38 -16.77 6.49 -10.45
C GLU A 38 -18.28 6.23 -10.55
N ILE A 39 -18.66 5.03 -11.00
CA ILE A 39 -20.06 4.63 -11.10
C ILE A 39 -20.51 4.09 -9.75
N CYS A 40 -21.42 4.83 -9.12
CA CYS A 40 -22.04 4.44 -7.87
C CYS A 40 -23.01 3.27 -8.11
N ARG A 41 -22.69 2.10 -7.53
CA ARG A 41 -23.55 0.91 -7.57
C ARG A 41 -23.76 0.36 -6.17
N GLN A 42 -24.99 -0.04 -5.86
CA GLN A 42 -25.32 -0.72 -4.61
C GLN A 42 -24.78 -2.17 -4.62
N GLY A 43 -24.29 -2.64 -3.47
CA GLY A 43 -23.89 -4.03 -3.24
C GLY A 43 -22.78 -4.14 -2.20
N CYS A 44 -21.92 -5.14 -2.31
CA CYS A 44 -20.93 -5.47 -1.28
C CYS A 44 -19.61 -4.71 -1.46
N ALA A 45 -19.25 -3.92 -0.45
CA ALA A 45 -17.99 -3.18 -0.37
C ALA A 45 -17.10 -3.76 0.74
N CYS A 46 -15.80 -3.86 0.48
CA CYS A 46 -14.85 -4.22 1.54
C CYS A 46 -14.95 -3.23 2.71
N ILE A 47 -14.91 -3.72 3.93
CA ILE A 47 -14.88 -2.88 5.13
C ILE A 47 -13.53 -2.12 5.22
N SER A 48 -13.49 -1.07 6.04
CA SER A 48 -12.30 -0.25 6.25
C SER A 48 -11.07 -1.09 6.60
N GLY A 49 -9.95 -0.83 5.91
CA GLY A 49 -8.71 -1.59 6.08
C GLY A 49 -8.59 -2.83 5.20
N TYR A 50 -9.61 -3.16 4.41
CA TYR A 50 -9.62 -4.28 3.47
C TYR A 50 -9.77 -3.80 2.02
N LYS A 51 -9.19 -4.55 1.11
CA LYS A 51 -9.18 -4.29 -0.35
C LYS A 51 -9.55 -5.56 -1.08
N ARG A 52 -10.25 -5.41 -2.21
CA ARG A 52 -10.65 -6.55 -3.04
C ARG A 52 -9.46 -7.04 -3.85
N ASP A 53 -9.15 -8.33 -3.76
CA ASP A 53 -8.12 -8.97 -4.57
C ASP A 53 -8.65 -9.37 -5.97
N SER A 54 -7.78 -9.92 -6.80
CA SER A 54 -8.11 -10.40 -8.15
C SER A 54 -9.06 -11.61 -8.17
N PHE A 55 -9.23 -12.28 -7.03
CA PHE A 55 -10.16 -13.40 -6.87
C PHE A 55 -11.53 -12.93 -6.35
N GLY A 56 -11.70 -11.63 -6.11
CA GLY A 56 -12.93 -11.03 -5.61
C GLY A 56 -13.05 -11.06 -4.08
N ASN A 57 -12.01 -11.42 -3.32
CA ASN A 57 -12.06 -11.48 -1.86
C ASN A 57 -11.57 -10.17 -1.22
N CYS A 58 -12.23 -9.74 -0.14
CA CYS A 58 -11.74 -8.63 0.68
C CYS A 58 -10.67 -9.14 1.67
N ILE A 59 -9.42 -8.80 1.37
CA ILE A 59 -8.25 -9.15 2.18
C ILE A 59 -7.70 -7.90 2.88
N PRO A 60 -6.99 -8.02 4.02
CA PRO A 60 -6.36 -6.87 4.66
C PRO A 60 -5.48 -6.11 3.67
N ALA A 61 -5.56 -4.78 3.63
CA ALA A 61 -4.87 -3.96 2.63
C ALA A 61 -3.34 -4.17 2.62
N GLY A 62 -2.73 -4.51 3.76
CA GLY A 62 -1.32 -4.87 3.86
C GLY A 62 -0.94 -6.22 3.22
N GLN A 63 -1.93 -7.06 2.89
CA GLN A 63 -1.76 -8.29 2.12
C GLN A 63 -1.93 -8.09 0.62
N CYS A 64 -2.37 -6.90 0.17
CA CYS A 64 -2.30 -6.57 -1.23
C CYS A 64 -0.85 -6.69 -1.66
N ARG A 65 -0.59 -7.69 -2.50
CA ARG A 65 0.66 -7.78 -3.25
C ARG A 65 0.61 -6.68 -4.28
N GLY A 66 0.85 -5.45 -3.84
CA GLY A 66 1.17 -4.41 -4.77
C GLY A 66 2.27 -4.95 -5.67
N ARG A 67 2.26 -4.55 -6.93
CA ARG A 67 3.52 -4.47 -7.67
C ARG A 67 4.46 -3.43 -7.03
N THR A 68 4.61 -3.43 -5.71
CA THR A 68 5.89 -3.15 -5.09
C THR A 68 6.76 -4.32 -5.46
N SER A 69 7.46 -4.17 -6.58
CA SER A 69 8.74 -4.82 -6.72
C SER A 69 9.47 -4.68 -5.39
N ILE A 70 9.88 -5.82 -4.85
CA ILE A 70 10.76 -6.03 -3.69
C ILE A 70 10.09 -6.06 -2.31
N GLN A 71 9.53 -7.23 -2.03
CA GLN A 71 9.79 -8.07 -0.85
C GLN A 71 10.68 -7.44 0.25
N GLY A 72 10.11 -7.31 1.44
CA GLY A 72 10.83 -7.11 2.70
C GLY A 72 10.72 -8.34 3.61
N ARG A 73 11.10 -9.52 3.13
CA ARG A 73 11.58 -10.58 4.02
C ARG A 73 13.03 -10.85 3.63
N ASN A 74 13.95 -10.65 4.57
CA ASN A 74 15.31 -11.15 4.42
C ASN A 74 15.26 -12.68 4.36
N SER A 75 15.22 -13.23 3.15
CA SER A 75 15.69 -14.58 2.86
C SER A 75 16.58 -14.44 1.64
N GLY A 76 17.89 -14.48 1.89
CA GLY A 76 18.90 -14.19 0.89
C GLY A 76 18.79 -15.13 -0.31
N LEU A 77 18.92 -14.55 -1.50
CA LEU A 77 19.91 -14.92 -2.53
C LEU A 77 19.69 -14.00 -3.74
N LEU A 78 20.75 -13.29 -4.13
CA LEU A 78 21.03 -12.82 -5.51
C LEU A 78 20.04 -11.82 -6.17
N GLY A 79 20.43 -10.54 -6.19
CA GLY A 79 19.83 -9.48 -7.02
C GLY A 79 20.02 -8.11 -6.35
N GLY A 80 20.92 -7.23 -6.77
CA GLY A 80 20.97 -6.65 -8.09
C GLY A 80 20.47 -5.21 -7.99
N LEU A 81 21.42 -4.28 -7.78
CA LEU A 81 21.38 -2.83 -8.06
C LEU A 81 20.24 -1.99 -7.44
N ILE A 82 20.62 -0.82 -6.90
CA ILE A 82 19.76 0.27 -6.38
C ILE A 82 19.29 0.10 -4.92
N ARG A 83 20.17 0.25 -3.92
CA ARG A 83 19.73 0.68 -2.57
C ARG A 83 20.72 1.65 -1.93
N SER A 84 20.68 2.91 -2.37
CA SER A 84 21.10 4.05 -1.56
C SER A 84 19.95 4.51 -0.64
N THR A 85 19.19 3.57 -0.07
CA THR A 85 18.06 3.88 0.80
C THR A 85 18.57 4.16 2.20
N CYS A 86 18.61 5.43 2.60
CA CYS A 86 18.83 5.77 4.00
C CYS A 86 17.48 5.95 4.70
N PRO A 87 17.14 5.16 5.72
CA PRO A 87 15.96 5.45 6.55
C PRO A 87 16.21 6.61 7.52
N ASN A 88 17.48 6.94 7.79
CA ASN A 88 17.91 8.07 8.61
C ASN A 88 19.36 8.46 8.28
N ASP A 89 19.78 9.60 8.83
CA ASP A 89 21.08 10.21 8.55
C ASP A 89 22.25 9.32 8.99
N GLU A 90 22.14 8.61 10.13
CA GLU A 90 23.18 7.69 10.63
C GLU A 90 23.45 6.54 9.65
N LYS A 91 22.41 5.93 9.08
CA LYS A 91 22.57 4.88 8.07
C LYS A 91 23.09 5.43 6.75
N CYS A 92 22.78 6.69 6.41
CA CYS A 92 23.37 7.38 5.26
C CYS A 92 24.88 7.57 5.46
N ILE A 93 25.31 8.10 6.60
CA ILE A 93 26.73 8.27 6.92
C ILE A 93 27.46 6.92 6.94
N THR A 94 26.85 5.89 7.53
CA THR A 94 27.42 4.53 7.55
C THR A 94 27.61 3.98 6.13
N TYR A 95 26.63 4.22 5.25
CA TYR A 95 26.73 3.87 3.83
C TYR A 95 27.85 4.64 3.11
N CYS A 96 27.98 5.95 3.36
CA CYS A 96 29.05 6.76 2.77
C CYS A 96 30.44 6.35 3.26
N ARG A 97 30.59 6.01 4.56
CA ARG A 97 31.87 5.59 5.14
C ARG A 97 32.43 4.32 4.51
N ARG A 98 31.57 3.41 4.06
CA ARG A 98 32.00 2.22 3.30
C ARG A 98 32.69 2.56 1.97
N ARG A 99 32.52 3.79 1.48
CA ARG A 99 33.20 4.33 0.31
C ARG A 99 34.29 5.34 0.66
N ASN A 100 34.76 5.33 1.91
CA ASN A 100 35.72 6.31 2.46
C ASN A 100 35.22 7.76 2.44
N ILE A 101 33.90 7.95 2.43
CA ILE A 101 33.28 9.27 2.49
C ILE A 101 32.66 9.48 3.87
N SER A 102 33.10 10.49 4.61
CA SER A 102 32.65 10.73 5.99
C SER A 102 31.33 11.48 6.08
N TYR A 103 30.83 12.05 4.97
CA TYR A 103 29.69 12.94 4.93
C TYR A 103 28.63 12.52 3.89
N GLY A 104 27.35 12.63 4.26
CA GLY A 104 26.23 12.31 3.38
C GLY A 104 24.90 12.82 3.93
N ILE A 105 23.97 13.13 3.02
CA ILE A 105 22.67 13.74 3.30
C ILE A 105 21.55 12.88 2.74
N CYS A 106 20.51 12.63 3.53
CA CYS A 106 19.27 12.00 3.09
C CYS A 106 18.32 13.02 2.45
N LEU A 107 18.09 12.92 1.14
CA LEU A 107 17.32 13.89 0.34
C LEU A 107 15.98 13.34 -0.19
N GLY A 108 15.71 12.04 -0.04
CA GLY A 108 14.53 11.40 -0.64
C GLY A 108 13.22 11.63 0.13
N PRO A 109 12.06 11.46 -0.52
CA PRO A 109 10.79 11.33 0.20
C PRO A 109 10.92 10.21 1.23
N ARG A 110 10.41 10.44 2.45
CA ARG A 110 10.58 9.51 3.59
C ARG A 110 12.05 9.21 3.94
N LYS A 111 12.96 10.12 3.57
CA LYS A 111 14.43 10.06 3.72
C LYS A 111 15.13 9.02 2.86
N GLU A 112 14.47 8.29 1.98
CA GLU A 112 14.98 7.05 1.34
C GLU A 112 16.07 7.23 0.25
N PHE A 113 16.75 8.38 0.17
CA PHE A 113 17.80 8.62 -0.82
C PHE A 113 19.01 9.30 -0.20
N CYS A 114 20.13 8.58 -0.10
CA CYS A 114 21.38 9.09 0.47
C CYS A 114 22.33 9.59 -0.62
N ASN A 115 22.76 10.85 -0.53
CA ASN A 115 23.83 11.39 -1.34
C ASN A 115 25.11 11.57 -0.51
N CYS A 116 26.25 11.06 -0.98
CA CYS A 116 27.53 11.12 -0.27
C CYS A 116 28.44 12.18 -0.90
N TYR A 117 29.11 12.98 -0.08
CA TYR A 117 30.00 14.03 -0.55
C TYR A 117 31.39 13.88 0.07
N SER A 118 32.44 13.93 -0.76
CA SER A 118 33.83 13.83 -0.31
C SER A 118 34.27 14.97 0.64
N SER A 119 33.49 16.04 0.72
CA SER A 119 33.65 17.19 1.61
C SER A 119 32.27 17.73 2.03
N VAL A 120 32.21 18.45 3.15
CA VAL A 120 30.98 19.12 3.58
C VAL A 120 30.68 20.24 2.56
N PRO A 121 29.50 20.28 1.92
CA PRO A 121 29.14 21.38 1.03
C PRO A 121 29.04 22.68 1.83
N GLU A 122 29.71 23.73 1.34
CA GLU A 122 29.63 25.07 1.92
C GLU A 122 28.19 25.63 1.80
N PRO A 123 27.74 26.45 2.77
CA PRO A 123 26.35 26.91 2.89
C PRO A 123 25.91 27.88 1.77
#